data_AF-A0A358GDN2-F1
#
_entry.id   AF-A0A358GDN2-F1
#
_cell.length_a   1.000
_cell.length_b   1.000
_cell.length_c   1.000
_cell.angle_alpha   90.00
_cell.angle_beta   90.00
_cell.angle_gamma   90.00
#
_symmetry.space_group_name_H-M   'P 1'
#
loop_
_entity.id
_entity.type
_entity.pdbx_description
1 polymer ?
#
loop_
_entity_poly.entity_id
_entity_poly.type
_entity_poly.pdbx_seq_one_letter_code
_entity_poly.pdbx_strand_id
1 'polypeptide(L)'
;MTFAFGGWDQLLSLLAVAMAVDYITGLAAAVRTGKGLNSNVGFWGLARKGLMLTVILLAHRIDMLMGTDVIKGGAIYFYLVNELISITENYARIGLPLPDKLRQAIAVLKKQESLSDREWPQPQPSLEDQETNDQATEVVTDKQTDPSEQTDNTPQEKSKGE
;
A
#
# COMPACT_ATOMS: atom_id res chain seq x y z
N MET A 1 -12.00 30.07 1.49
CA MET A 1 -10.59 30.02 1.01
C MET A 1 -9.66 30.79 1.93
N THR A 2 -9.77 32.13 2.04
CA THR A 2 -8.87 32.99 2.83
C THR A 2 -8.64 32.54 4.27
N PHE A 3 -9.69 32.13 5.00
CA PHE A 3 -9.55 31.63 6.38
C PHE A 3 -8.71 30.33 6.51
N ALA A 4 -8.67 29.51 5.46
CA ALA A 4 -8.01 28.21 5.45
C ALA A 4 -6.55 28.28 4.98
N PHE A 5 -6.23 29.20 4.06
CA PHE A 5 -4.92 29.23 3.37
C PHE A 5 -4.27 30.63 3.28
N GLY A 6 -4.92 31.67 3.81
CA GLY A 6 -4.50 33.08 3.76
C GLY A 6 -4.83 33.76 2.42
N GLY A 7 -4.82 32.98 1.36
CA GLY A 7 -5.20 33.33 -0.01
C GLY A 7 -5.14 32.08 -0.88
N TRP A 8 -5.41 32.21 -2.17
CA TRP A 8 -5.08 31.17 -3.14
C TRP A 8 -3.82 31.59 -3.88
N ASP A 9 -2.67 31.07 -3.45
CA ASP A 9 -1.37 31.42 -4.01
C ASP A 9 -0.90 30.43 -5.09
N GLN A 10 0.17 30.79 -5.79
CA GLN A 10 0.70 30.00 -6.90
C GLN A 10 1.37 28.69 -6.44
N LEU A 11 1.83 28.62 -5.19
CA LEU A 11 2.46 27.43 -4.63
C LEU A 11 1.40 26.38 -4.25
N LEU A 12 0.28 26.81 -3.66
CA LEU A 12 -0.91 26.00 -3.43
C LEU A 12 -1.54 25.54 -4.77
N SER A 13 -1.55 26.40 -5.78
CA SER A 13 -1.99 26.06 -7.14
C SER A 13 -1.13 24.95 -7.75
N LEU A 14 0.21 25.05 -7.63
CA LEU A 14 1.15 24.04 -8.11
C LEU A 14 0.94 22.69 -7.41
N LEU A 15 0.73 22.69 -6.09
CA LEU A 15 0.40 21.47 -5.34
C LEU A 15 -0.93 20.86 -5.79
N ALA A 16 -1.97 21.66 -5.99
CA ALA A 16 -3.27 21.17 -6.46
C ALA A 16 -3.16 20.53 -7.87
N VAL A 17 -2.35 21.11 -8.77
CA VAL A 17 -2.05 20.51 -10.08
C VAL A 17 -1.28 19.20 -9.92
N ALA A 18 -0.26 19.14 -9.06
CA ALA A 18 0.48 17.91 -8.79
C ALA A 18 -0.45 16.81 -8.25
N MET A 19 -1.31 17.13 -7.27
CA MET A 19 -2.31 16.21 -6.72
C MET A 19 -3.28 15.66 -7.78
N ALA A 20 -3.71 16.49 -8.74
CA ALA A 20 -4.58 16.09 -9.84
C ALA A 20 -3.85 15.18 -10.84
N VAL A 21 -2.61 15.53 -11.23
CA VAL A 21 -1.78 14.71 -12.12
C VAL A 21 -1.47 13.35 -11.48
N ASP A 22 -1.15 13.31 -10.18
CA ASP A 22 -0.95 12.07 -9.45
C ASP A 22 -2.20 11.19 -9.46
N TYR A 23 -3.37 11.75 -9.15
CA TYR A 23 -4.63 10.99 -9.17
C TYR A 23 -4.94 10.41 -10.56
N ILE A 24 -4.81 11.21 -11.62
CA ILE A 24 -5.05 10.78 -13.01
C ILE A 24 -4.04 9.69 -13.41
N THR A 25 -2.77 9.85 -13.06
CA THR A 25 -1.71 8.90 -13.43
C THR A 25 -1.78 7.62 -12.61
N GLY A 26 -2.20 7.67 -11.35
CA GLY A 26 -2.51 6.51 -10.53
C GLY A 26 -3.68 5.71 -11.09
N LEU A 27 -4.74 6.39 -11.54
CA LEU A 27 -5.88 5.76 -12.22
C LEU A 27 -5.44 5.08 -13.53
N ALA A 28 -4.67 5.78 -14.37
CA ALA A 28 -4.14 5.24 -15.61
C ALA A 28 -3.22 4.03 -15.37
N ALA A 29 -2.37 4.06 -14.35
CA ALA A 29 -1.52 2.95 -13.95
C ALA A 29 -2.34 1.73 -13.47
N ALA A 30 -3.41 1.94 -12.69
CA ALA A 30 -4.29 0.87 -12.23
C ALA A 30 -5.00 0.15 -13.39
N VAL A 31 -5.50 0.91 -14.37
CA VAL A 31 -6.08 0.36 -15.62
C VAL A 31 -5.02 -0.38 -16.42
N ARG A 32 -3.85 0.24 -16.66
CA ARG A 32 -2.79 -0.32 -17.53
C ARG A 32 -2.17 -1.61 -16.99
N THR A 33 -2.14 -1.78 -15.66
CA THR A 33 -1.62 -2.97 -14.98
C THR A 33 -2.67 -4.07 -14.76
N GLY A 34 -3.92 -3.88 -15.20
CA GLY A 34 -4.97 -4.88 -15.10
C GLY A 34 -5.51 -5.14 -13.69
N LYS A 35 -5.12 -4.34 -12.69
CA LYS A 35 -5.57 -4.49 -11.29
C LYS A 35 -7.03 -4.13 -11.04
N GLY A 36 -7.72 -3.59 -12.05
CA GLY A 36 -9.10 -3.13 -11.97
C GLY A 36 -9.24 -1.80 -11.21
N LEU A 37 -10.38 -1.13 -11.40
CA LEU A 37 -10.70 0.11 -10.71
C LEU A 37 -11.36 -0.19 -9.36
N ASN A 38 -10.55 -0.55 -8.37
CA ASN A 38 -11.04 -0.68 -7.00
C ASN A 38 -11.29 0.73 -6.41
N SER A 39 -12.57 1.09 -6.30
CA SER A 39 -13.02 2.40 -5.78
C SER A 39 -12.53 2.69 -4.36
N ASN A 40 -12.33 1.66 -3.52
CA ASN A 40 -11.81 1.82 -2.16
C ASN A 40 -10.35 2.28 -2.16
N VAL A 41 -9.53 1.81 -3.12
CA VAL A 41 -8.13 2.24 -3.29
C VAL A 41 -8.08 3.69 -3.79
N GLY A 42 -8.92 4.04 -4.77
CA GLY A 42 -9.03 5.41 -5.27
C GLY A 42 -9.51 6.39 -4.20
N PHE A 43 -10.49 5.98 -3.38
CA PHE A 43 -11.00 6.77 -2.26
C PHE A 43 -9.91 7.01 -1.20
N TRP A 44 -9.16 5.98 -0.80
CA TRP A 44 -8.06 6.13 0.16
C TRP A 44 -6.93 7.05 -0.36
N GLY A 45 -6.62 7.00 -1.65
CA GLY A 45 -5.68 7.93 -2.28
C GLY A 45 -6.16 9.39 -2.21
N LEU A 46 -7.46 9.63 -2.47
CA LEU A 46 -8.05 10.97 -2.41
C LEU A 46 -8.18 11.47 -0.96
N ALA A 47 -8.55 10.59 -0.02
CA ALA A 47 -8.62 10.90 1.41
C ALA A 47 -7.24 11.32 1.96
N ARG A 48 -6.16 10.64 1.55
CA ARG A 48 -4.78 11.00 1.91
C ARG A 48 -4.44 12.43 1.46
N LYS A 49 -4.80 12.83 0.22
CA LYS A 49 -4.61 14.20 -0.29
C LYS A 49 -5.42 15.23 0.49
N GLY A 50 -6.66 14.88 0.87
CA GLY A 50 -7.48 15.69 1.78
C GLY A 50 -6.80 15.96 3.12
N LEU A 51 -6.18 14.94 3.73
CA LEU A 51 -5.41 15.09 4.97
C LEU A 51 -4.17 15.99 4.80
N MET A 52 -3.46 15.93 3.65
CA MET A 52 -2.36 16.85 3.36
C MET A 52 -2.81 18.31 3.34
N LEU A 53 -3.97 18.60 2.72
CA LEU A 53 -4.56 19.94 2.70
C LEU A 53 -4.95 20.42 4.10
N THR A 54 -5.42 19.52 4.98
CA THR A 54 -5.66 19.83 6.41
C THR A 54 -4.36 20.20 7.13
N VAL A 55 -3.24 19.53 6.87
CA VAL A 55 -1.94 19.90 7.46
C VAL A 55 -1.47 21.27 6.95
N ILE A 56 -1.67 21.59 5.66
CA ILE A 56 -1.33 22.90 5.10
C ILE A 56 -2.22 24.01 5.69
N LEU A 57 -3.49 23.73 5.97
CA LEU A 57 -4.39 24.63 6.70
C LEU A 57 -3.84 24.90 8.12
N LEU A 58 -3.45 23.85 8.86
CA LEU A 58 -2.86 24.01 10.19
C LEU A 58 -1.54 24.80 10.14
N ALA A 59 -0.67 24.51 9.18
CA ALA A 59 0.57 25.26 8.95
C ALA A 59 0.29 26.76 8.71
N HIS A 60 -0.70 27.09 7.89
CA HIS A 60 -1.15 28.46 7.68
C HIS A 60 -1.69 29.12 8.97
N ARG A 61 -2.40 28.38 9.83
CA ARG A 61 -2.86 28.91 11.12
C ARG A 61 -1.70 29.23 12.07
N ILE A 62 -0.63 28.43 12.06
CA ILE A 62 0.58 28.70 12.87
C ILE A 62 1.32 29.92 12.32
N ASP A 63 1.50 30.00 11.00
CA ASP A 63 2.06 31.15 10.29
C ASP A 63 1.37 32.48 10.68
N MET A 64 0.03 32.52 10.71
CA MET A 64 -0.70 33.71 11.15
C MET A 64 -0.49 34.08 12.62
N LEU A 65 -0.23 33.11 13.50
CA LEU A 65 0.11 33.39 14.91
C LEU A 65 1.55 33.89 15.06
N MET A 66 2.45 33.47 14.16
CA MET A 66 3.87 33.83 14.16
C MET A 66 4.20 35.05 13.30
N GLY A 67 3.25 35.56 12.51
CA GLY A 67 3.47 36.70 11.61
C GLY A 67 4.37 36.38 10.41
N THR A 68 4.39 35.13 9.94
CA THR A 68 5.25 34.64 8.85
C THR A 68 4.43 33.78 7.86
N ASP A 69 5.04 33.33 6.77
CA ASP A 69 4.46 32.44 5.75
C ASP A 69 5.34 31.19 5.48
N VAL A 70 6.41 31.03 6.27
CA VAL A 70 7.46 30.02 6.08
C VAL A 70 6.95 28.60 6.37
N ILE A 71 6.04 28.39 7.33
CA ILE A 71 5.61 27.05 7.74
C ILE A 71 4.62 26.48 6.72
N LYS A 72 3.67 27.28 6.22
CA LYS A 72 2.79 26.92 5.09
C LYS A 72 3.63 26.67 3.85
N GLY A 73 4.58 27.55 3.53
CA GLY A 73 5.48 27.38 2.38
C GLY A 73 6.25 26.06 2.45
N GLY A 74 6.91 25.79 3.57
CA GLY A 74 7.65 24.54 3.82
C GLY A 74 6.76 23.30 3.75
N ALA A 75 5.56 23.34 4.35
CA ALA A 75 4.59 22.24 4.27
C ALA A 75 4.15 21.96 2.82
N ILE A 76 3.88 23.00 2.02
CA ILE A 76 3.52 22.81 0.60
C ILE A 76 4.70 22.22 -0.18
N TYR A 77 5.94 22.70 0.00
CA TYR A 77 7.11 22.13 -0.67
C TYR A 77 7.32 20.65 -0.29
N PHE A 78 7.16 20.29 0.98
CA PHE A 78 7.24 18.90 1.44
C PHE A 78 6.21 18.01 0.75
N TYR A 79 4.93 18.41 0.73
CA TYR A 79 3.90 17.63 0.04
C TYR A 79 4.06 17.63 -1.48
N LEU A 80 4.58 18.70 -2.08
CA LEU A 80 4.87 18.75 -3.52
C LEU A 80 5.92 17.72 -3.92
N VAL A 81 6.99 17.54 -3.13
CA VAL A 81 7.98 16.49 -3.36
C VAL A 81 7.36 15.09 -3.24
N ASN A 82 6.49 14.87 -2.24
CA ASN A 82 5.80 13.58 -2.09
C ASN A 82 4.88 13.26 -3.29
N GLU A 83 4.14 14.25 -3.79
CA GLU A 83 3.31 14.12 -4.99
C GLU A 83 4.17 13.85 -6.24
N LEU A 84 5.32 14.52 -6.40
CA LEU A 84 6.25 14.24 -7.51
C LEU A 84 6.82 12.83 -7.47
N ILE A 85 7.13 12.29 -6.29
CA ILE A 85 7.58 10.89 -6.12
C ILE A 85 6.46 9.92 -6.57
N SER A 86 5.23 10.16 -6.12
CA SER A 86 4.05 9.34 -6.46
C SER A 86 3.74 9.37 -7.96
N ILE A 87 3.75 10.56 -8.60
CA ILE A 87 3.63 10.71 -10.06
C ILE A 87 4.69 9.89 -10.78
N THR A 88 5.95 9.99 -10.34
CA THR A 88 7.06 9.30 -11.01
C THR A 88 6.94 7.78 -10.86
N GLU A 89 6.41 7.28 -9.73
CA GLU A 89 6.06 5.86 -9.58
C GLU A 89 4.90 5.43 -10.49
N ASN A 90 3.84 6.25 -10.61
CA ASN A 90 2.75 6.00 -11.54
C ASN A 90 3.25 5.91 -13.00
N TYR A 91 4.15 6.83 -13.41
CA TYR A 91 4.80 6.82 -14.72
C TYR A 91 5.62 5.55 -14.96
N ALA A 92 6.38 5.11 -13.95
CA ALA A 92 7.11 3.84 -14.01
C ALA A 92 6.16 2.65 -14.19
N ARG A 93 5.03 2.63 -13.47
CA ARG A 93 3.99 1.58 -13.57
C ARG A 93 3.24 1.57 -14.90
N ILE A 94 3.10 2.70 -15.58
CA ILE A 94 2.53 2.81 -16.94
C ILE A 94 3.54 2.33 -18.01
N GLY A 95 4.84 2.35 -17.71
CA GLY A 95 5.91 1.93 -18.61
C GLY A 95 6.56 3.07 -19.40
N LEU A 96 6.45 4.33 -18.94
CA LEU A 96 7.16 5.43 -19.60
C LEU A 96 8.69 5.31 -19.43
N PRO A 97 9.48 5.74 -20.43
CA PRO A 97 10.94 5.73 -20.36
C PRO A 97 11.45 6.81 -19.39
N LEU A 98 11.55 6.46 -18.11
CA LEU A 98 12.20 7.29 -17.10
C LEU A 98 13.74 7.19 -17.19
N PRO A 99 14.49 8.30 -17.10
CA PRO A 99 15.96 8.29 -17.03
C PRO A 99 16.49 7.52 -15.81
N ASP A 100 17.64 6.86 -15.95
CA ASP A 100 18.19 5.98 -14.91
C ASP A 100 18.46 6.69 -13.58
N LYS A 101 18.91 7.94 -13.62
CA LYS A 101 19.11 8.77 -12.41
C LYS A 101 17.81 8.95 -11.62
N LEU A 102 16.68 9.08 -12.31
CA LEU A 102 15.36 9.21 -11.68
C LEU A 102 14.93 7.87 -11.07
N ARG A 103 15.12 6.76 -11.80
CA ARG A 103 14.84 5.40 -11.30
C ARG A 103 15.63 5.07 -10.04
N GLN A 104 16.93 5.42 -10.02
CA GLN A 104 17.80 5.23 -8.86
C GLN A 104 17.37 6.07 -7.66
N ALA A 105 17.02 7.34 -7.86
CA ALA A 105 16.51 8.20 -6.79
C ALA A 105 15.25 7.62 -6.12
N ILE A 106 14.27 7.16 -6.92
CA ILE A 106 13.05 6.50 -6.41
C ILE A 106 13.39 5.24 -5.61
N ALA A 107 14.32 4.42 -6.09
CA ALA A 107 14.73 3.19 -5.42
C ALA A 107 15.37 3.46 -4.04
N VAL A 108 16.16 4.53 -3.91
CA VAL A 108 16.73 4.97 -2.63
C VAL A 108 15.63 5.45 -1.68
N LEU A 109 14.68 6.26 -2.17
CA LEU A 109 13.56 6.78 -1.37
C LEU A 109 12.67 5.64 -0.85
N LYS A 110 12.31 4.67 -1.70
CA LYS A 110 11.55 3.48 -1.29
C LYS A 110 12.26 2.66 -0.21
N LYS A 111 13.58 2.53 -0.28
CA LYS A 111 14.38 1.82 0.73
C LYS A 111 14.36 2.56 2.09
N GLN A 112 14.13 3.87 2.12
CA GLN A 112 13.99 4.64 3.35
C GLN A 112 12.58 4.56 3.94
N GLU A 113 11.55 4.51 3.09
CA GLU A 113 10.15 4.28 3.52
C GLU A 113 10.04 2.94 4.29
N SER A 114 10.64 1.87 3.76
CA SER A 114 10.72 0.55 4.44
C SER A 114 11.63 0.50 5.68
N LEU A 115 12.28 1.60 6.06
CA LEU A 115 13.06 1.74 7.31
C LEU A 115 12.34 2.62 8.34
N SER A 116 11.30 3.37 7.93
CA SER A 116 10.33 3.99 8.84
C SER A 116 9.27 3.00 9.33
N ASP A 117 9.07 1.88 8.62
CA ASP A 117 8.41 0.68 9.13
C ASP A 117 9.29 -0.03 10.19
N ARG A 118 9.51 0.65 11.33
CA ARG A 118 9.79 -0.08 12.56
C ARG A 118 8.51 -0.79 12.94
N GLU A 119 8.44 -2.07 12.53
CA GLU A 119 7.42 -3.01 12.94
C GLU A 119 7.15 -2.84 14.44
N TRP A 120 5.91 -2.49 14.77
CA TRP A 120 5.44 -2.68 16.15
C TRP A 120 5.56 -4.18 16.42
N PRO A 121 6.29 -4.61 17.47
CA PRO A 121 6.39 -6.03 17.78
C PRO A 121 4.98 -6.57 17.95
N GLN A 122 4.56 -7.46 17.04
CA GLN A 122 3.29 -8.15 17.19
C GLN A 122 3.35 -8.90 18.52
N PRO A 123 2.31 -8.82 19.38
CA PRO A 123 2.28 -9.60 20.60
C PRO A 123 2.54 -11.06 20.27
N GLN A 124 3.60 -11.64 20.81
CA GLN A 124 3.82 -13.08 20.69
C GLN A 124 2.68 -13.76 21.45
N PRO A 125 2.11 -14.87 20.92
CA PRO A 125 1.16 -15.67 21.68
C PRO A 125 1.75 -16.00 23.05
N SER A 126 0.94 -15.93 24.09
CA SER A 126 1.38 -16.32 25.42
C SER A 126 1.70 -17.82 25.43
N LEU A 127 2.50 -18.28 26.39
CA LEU A 127 2.79 -19.72 26.51
C LEU A 127 1.50 -20.54 26.79
N GLU A 128 0.46 -19.90 27.37
CA GLU A 128 -0.87 -20.47 27.58
C GLU A 128 -1.64 -20.70 26.25
N ASP A 129 -1.40 -19.87 25.22
CA ASP A 129 -1.99 -20.03 23.89
C ASP A 129 -1.35 -21.19 23.08
N GLN A 130 -0.18 -21.68 23.50
CA GLN A 130 0.53 -22.77 22.83
C GLN A 130 0.13 -24.15 23.39
N GLU A 131 0.11 -24.31 24.72
CA GLU A 131 -0.27 -25.58 25.36
C GLU A 131 -1.70 -26.03 25.03
N THR A 132 -2.61 -25.08 24.82
CA THR A 132 -4.01 -25.36 24.44
C THR A 132 -4.15 -25.87 23.00
N ASN A 133 -3.27 -25.45 22.09
CA ASN A 133 -3.32 -25.84 20.68
C ASN A 133 -2.60 -27.18 20.42
N ASP A 134 -1.51 -27.46 21.13
CA ASP A 134 -0.82 -28.75 21.04
C ASP A 134 -1.71 -29.90 21.58
N GLN A 135 -2.39 -29.70 22.72
CA GLN A 135 -3.37 -30.67 23.25
C GLN A 135 -4.57 -30.88 22.31
N ALA A 136 -5.05 -29.82 21.64
CA ALA A 136 -6.12 -29.94 20.65
C ALA A 136 -5.69 -30.76 19.42
N THR A 137 -4.41 -30.71 19.06
CA THR A 137 -3.87 -31.41 17.87
C THR A 137 -3.61 -32.89 18.16
N GLU A 138 -3.16 -33.23 19.37
CA GLU A 138 -2.91 -34.63 19.77
C GLU A 138 -4.23 -35.42 19.92
N VAL A 139 -5.25 -34.83 20.55
CA VAL A 139 -6.56 -35.48 20.82
C VAL A 139 -7.37 -35.78 19.54
N VAL A 140 -7.15 -35.05 18.44
CA VAL A 140 -7.87 -35.26 17.17
C VAL A 140 -7.28 -36.41 16.35
N THR A 141 -6.02 -36.77 16.56
CA THR A 141 -5.32 -37.75 15.70
C THR A 141 -5.69 -39.21 16.01
N ASP A 142 -6.17 -39.50 17.23
CA ASP A 142 -6.32 -40.88 17.74
C ASP A 142 -7.76 -41.45 17.67
N LYS A 143 -8.65 -40.84 16.86
CA LYS A 143 -10.08 -41.22 16.77
C LYS A 143 -10.65 -41.45 15.36
N GLN A 144 -9.81 -41.79 14.38
CA GLN A 144 -10.26 -42.16 13.03
C GLN A 144 -9.73 -43.54 12.60
N THR A 145 -10.10 -44.59 13.32
CA THR A 145 -10.04 -45.99 12.85
C THR A 145 -11.45 -46.53 12.64
N ASP A 146 -11.84 -46.80 11.40
CA ASP A 146 -13.10 -47.45 11.01
C ASP A 146 -12.91 -48.17 9.64
N PRO A 147 -13.69 -49.21 9.27
CA PRO A 147 -13.06 -50.47 8.87
C PRO A 147 -13.64 -51.05 7.56
N SER A 148 -12.80 -51.20 6.53
CA SER A 148 -13.22 -51.86 5.28
C SER A 148 -12.08 -52.65 4.62
N GLU A 149 -11.83 -53.84 5.17
CA GLU A 149 -11.04 -54.91 4.55
C GLU A 149 -12.00 -55.94 3.93
N GLN A 150 -11.89 -56.16 2.60
CA GLN A 150 -12.67 -57.02 1.66
C GLN A 150 -13.34 -56.19 0.53
N THR A 151 -13.31 -56.53 -0.76
CA THR A 151 -12.73 -57.67 -1.55
C THR A 151 -11.84 -57.10 -2.70
N ASP A 152 -11.23 -57.82 -3.65
CA ASP A 152 -11.20 -59.24 -4.08
C ASP A 152 -9.80 -59.62 -4.64
N ASN A 153 -9.52 -60.90 -4.89
CA ASN A 153 -8.39 -61.37 -5.70
C ASN A 153 -8.85 -62.31 -6.83
N THR A 154 -8.80 -61.84 -8.10
CA THR A 154 -8.98 -62.69 -9.29
C THR A 154 -7.84 -62.46 -10.31
N PRO A 155 -7.05 -63.49 -10.69
CA PRO A 155 -5.99 -63.35 -11.69
C PRO A 155 -6.54 -63.31 -13.13
N GLN A 156 -6.09 -62.35 -13.95
CA GLN A 156 -6.36 -62.33 -15.39
C GLN A 156 -5.32 -63.17 -16.15
N GLU A 157 -5.76 -64.34 -16.62
CA GLU A 157 -5.02 -65.23 -17.51
C GLU A 157 -4.83 -64.59 -18.90
N LYS A 158 -3.57 -64.49 -19.38
CA LYS A 158 -3.28 -64.17 -20.79
C LYS A 158 -2.84 -65.42 -21.53
N SER A 159 -3.74 -65.95 -22.37
CA SER A 159 -3.50 -67.11 -23.22
C SER A 159 -3.55 -66.73 -24.71
N LYS A 160 -2.43 -67.04 -25.40
CA LYS A 160 -2.28 -67.41 -26.82
C LYS A 160 -2.58 -66.46 -27.99
N GLY A 161 -1.70 -66.63 -29.01
CA GLY A 161 -1.98 -66.50 -30.45
C GLY A 161 -1.04 -65.52 -31.15
N GLU A 162 -0.24 -65.89 -32.15
CA GLU A 162 0.17 -67.21 -32.70
C GLU A 162 1.65 -67.14 -33.14
#